data_AF-A0AA42B3L8-F1
#
_entry.id   AF-A0AA42B3L8-F1
#
_cell.length_a   1.000
_cell.length_b   1.000
_cell.length_c   1.000
_cell.angle_alpha   90.00
_cell.angle_beta   90.00
_cell.angle_gamma   90.00
#
_symmetry.space_group_name_H-M   'P 1'
#
loop_
_entity.id
_entity.type
_entity.pdbx_description
1 polymer ?
#
loop_
_entity_poly.entity_id
_entity_poly.type
_entity_poly.pdbx_seq_one_letter_code
_entity_poly.pdbx_strand_id
1 'polypeptide(L)'
;MVNELKCPRREDSYSWARDTDCRSCANKCASNCKSLNKGARQLDCTDYAIIKTAICDCCCTPLTPPPPPPPPPPPPPTEDKCQPGEMYSEITNPTTECTWCKDWCKNDCSEQEGEMVSNKCSLGPSMYFRTCKCCCQEKSKPSPPPPPPPPAPIKDTCVKPGDKYSESTYATSNCNDCDNWCKNDCSKQGAEVADKKCSVPGQSSWLRRCECCCNKPSPPPPPSPPAPIKDACVKPGDSYTETTYATSNCNDCDNWCKNDCSKQGAEVADKKCSVPGQSSWLRRCECCCNKNVKPSSPPPSPPTPSRDTCDKPGDISTETTIISSDCNNCKTWCEDDCSELGGVVVSNKCSIGESTFARRCKCCCNENSMLKLNTVKDLARLNAH
;
A
#
# COMPACT_ATOMS: atom_id res chain seq x y z
N MET A 1 26.10 46.66 24.20
CA MET A 1 27.23 46.98 23.29
C MET A 1 26.68 46.96 21.87
N VAL A 2 26.56 48.11 21.22
CA VAL A 2 26.17 48.17 19.80
C VAL A 2 27.43 47.85 19.01
N ASN A 3 27.47 46.70 18.33
CA ASN A 3 28.58 46.37 17.43
C ASN A 3 28.57 47.39 16.29
N GLU A 4 29.54 48.31 16.28
CA GLU A 4 29.87 49.13 15.11
C GLU A 4 30.16 48.20 13.94
N LEU A 5 29.24 48.10 12.99
CA LEU A 5 29.44 47.37 11.75
C LEU A 5 30.36 48.20 10.84
N LYS A 6 31.67 48.03 10.99
CA LYS A 6 32.65 48.54 10.01
C LYS A 6 32.63 47.64 8.78
N CYS A 7 32.62 48.22 7.56
CA CYS A 7 32.81 47.43 6.35
C CYS A 7 34.08 46.57 6.48
N PRO A 8 34.04 45.29 6.06
CA PRO A 8 35.28 44.54 5.89
C PRO A 8 36.13 45.29 4.86
N ARG A 9 37.34 45.65 5.27
CA ARG A 9 38.31 46.48 4.54
C ARG A 9 38.90 45.72 3.34
N ARG A 10 38.04 45.27 2.42
CA ARG A 10 38.44 44.76 1.11
C ARG A 10 38.16 45.87 0.08
N GLU A 11 39.20 46.19 -0.70
CA GLU A 11 39.26 47.36 -1.60
C GLU A 11 38.15 47.38 -2.68
N ASP A 12 37.49 46.25 -2.92
CA ASP A 12 36.46 46.04 -3.95
C ASP A 12 35.01 46.17 -3.42
N SER A 13 34.83 46.51 -2.14
CA SER A 13 33.50 46.52 -1.48
C SER A 13 33.13 47.86 -0.86
N TYR A 14 33.95 48.89 -1.06
CA TYR A 14 33.72 50.23 -0.56
C TYR A 14 33.46 51.22 -1.70
N SER A 15 32.34 51.94 -1.63
CA SER A 15 32.03 53.05 -2.53
C SER A 15 31.66 54.27 -1.70
N TRP A 16 31.91 55.47 -2.24
CA TRP A 16 31.36 56.70 -1.69
C TRP A 16 30.48 57.40 -2.72
N ALA A 17 29.54 58.20 -2.26
CA ALA A 17 28.71 59.05 -3.11
C ALA A 17 28.61 60.46 -2.53
N ARG A 18 28.36 61.43 -3.42
CA ARG A 18 28.06 62.82 -3.07
C ARG A 18 26.77 63.26 -3.73
N ASP A 19 25.93 63.91 -2.95
CA ASP A 19 24.68 64.49 -3.41
C ASP A 19 24.21 65.65 -2.52
N THR A 20 23.07 66.27 -2.81
CA THR A 20 22.59 67.44 -2.05
C THR A 20 22.03 67.10 -0.67
N ASP A 21 21.64 65.85 -0.47
CA ASP A 21 21.06 65.36 0.77
C ASP A 21 21.32 63.85 0.94
N CYS A 22 21.21 63.36 2.18
CA CYS A 22 21.50 61.97 2.50
C CYS A 22 20.61 60.95 1.77
N ARG A 23 19.40 61.32 1.36
CA ARG A 23 18.48 60.42 0.65
C ARG A 23 18.91 60.24 -0.80
N SER A 24 19.22 61.34 -1.47
CA SER A 24 19.75 61.33 -2.83
C SER A 24 21.08 60.59 -2.91
N CYS A 25 21.93 60.83 -1.90
CA CYS A 25 23.21 60.18 -1.74
C CYS A 25 23.09 58.65 -1.48
N ALA A 26 22.12 58.22 -0.66
CA ALA A 26 21.82 56.79 -0.45
C ALA A 26 21.37 56.07 -1.73
N ASN A 27 20.50 56.71 -2.53
CA ASN A 27 20.04 56.15 -3.81
C ASN A 27 21.21 55.96 -4.79
N LYS A 28 22.14 56.93 -4.80
CA LYS A 28 23.34 56.87 -5.64
C LYS A 28 24.26 55.74 -5.21
N CYS A 29 24.40 55.51 -3.91
CA CYS A 29 25.11 54.35 -3.40
C CYS A 29 24.46 53.02 -3.78
N ALA A 30 23.13 52.93 -3.72
CA ALA A 30 22.41 51.74 -4.20
C ALA A 30 22.69 51.48 -5.68
N SER A 31 22.70 52.53 -6.51
CA SER A 31 23.02 52.43 -7.94
C SER A 31 24.46 51.96 -8.17
N ASN A 32 25.43 52.54 -7.45
CA ASN A 32 26.84 52.18 -7.56
C ASN A 32 27.13 50.74 -7.11
N CYS A 33 26.48 50.24 -6.06
CA CYS A 33 26.65 48.84 -5.67
C CYS A 33 25.94 47.89 -6.65
N LYS A 34 24.82 48.31 -7.24
CA LYS A 34 24.09 47.51 -8.23
C LYS A 34 24.91 47.28 -9.50
N SER A 35 25.70 48.25 -9.96
CA SER A 35 26.61 48.04 -11.10
C SER A 35 27.71 47.01 -10.81
N LEU A 36 27.98 46.73 -9.53
CA LEU A 36 28.90 45.68 -9.07
C LEU A 36 28.19 44.33 -8.79
N ASN A 37 26.90 44.17 -9.12
CA ASN A 37 26.07 43.02 -8.72
C ASN A 37 26.07 42.76 -7.19
N LYS A 38 26.19 43.83 -6.41
CA LYS A 38 26.18 43.80 -4.94
C LYS A 38 24.99 44.60 -4.41
N GLY A 39 24.49 44.25 -3.23
CA GLY A 39 23.53 45.06 -2.48
C GLY A 39 24.24 46.19 -1.73
N ALA A 40 23.65 47.39 -1.69
CA ALA A 40 24.19 48.48 -0.90
C ALA A 40 23.66 48.44 0.54
N ARG A 41 24.56 48.60 1.50
CA ARG A 41 24.24 48.95 2.87
C ARG A 41 24.89 50.30 3.18
N GLN A 42 24.07 51.32 3.38
CA GLN A 42 24.54 52.64 3.80
C GLN A 42 25.05 52.52 5.24
N LEU A 43 26.29 52.91 5.47
CA LEU A 43 26.90 52.85 6.80
C LEU A 43 26.80 54.19 7.51
N ASP A 44 27.10 55.28 6.79
CA ASP A 44 27.08 56.62 7.35
C ASP A 44 26.73 57.66 6.28
N CYS A 45 26.12 58.75 6.73
CA CYS A 45 25.91 59.94 5.91
C CYS A 45 26.24 61.18 6.72
N THR A 46 27.20 61.96 6.23
CA THR A 46 27.52 63.25 6.81
C THR A 46 26.95 64.36 5.92
N ASP A 47 26.01 65.14 6.47
CA ASP A 47 25.44 66.31 5.82
C ASP A 47 26.21 67.57 6.22
N TYR A 48 26.76 68.26 5.22
CA TYR A 48 27.45 69.53 5.40
C TYR A 48 26.54 70.69 5.01
N ALA A 49 25.75 71.16 5.97
CA ALA A 49 24.77 72.22 5.77
C ALA A 49 25.36 73.52 5.16
N ILE A 50 26.63 73.82 5.45
CA ILE A 50 27.32 75.03 4.96
C ILE A 50 27.49 74.99 3.43
N ILE A 51 27.70 73.80 2.85
CA ILE A 51 27.92 73.62 1.41
C ILE A 51 26.79 72.85 0.72
N LYS A 52 25.67 72.62 1.44
CA LYS A 52 24.49 71.87 0.95
C LYS A 52 24.87 70.57 0.22
N THR A 53 25.81 69.82 0.81
CA THR A 53 26.33 68.59 0.24
C THR A 53 26.37 67.52 1.32
N ALA A 54 25.82 66.36 0.99
CA ALA A 54 25.91 65.13 1.76
C ALA A 54 26.95 64.18 1.15
N ILE A 55 27.74 63.55 2.01
CA ILE A 55 28.69 62.51 1.65
C ILE A 55 28.26 61.20 2.31
N CYS A 56 28.17 60.12 1.55
CA CYS A 56 27.80 58.80 2.06
C CYS A 56 28.91 57.80 1.87
N ASP A 57 29.12 57.00 2.91
CA ASP A 57 29.99 55.83 2.90
C ASP A 57 29.16 54.55 2.77
N CYS A 58 29.46 53.77 1.74
CA CYS A 58 28.56 52.72 1.27
C CYS A 58 29.30 51.38 1.17
N CYS A 59 28.73 50.39 1.84
CA CYS A 59 29.21 49.01 1.81
C CYS A 59 28.45 48.24 0.74
N CYS A 60 29.15 47.75 -0.28
CA CYS A 60 28.57 46.86 -1.27
C CYS A 60 28.81 45.41 -0.82
N THR A 61 27.75 44.67 -0.45
CA THR A 61 27.83 43.27 -0.06
C THR A 61 27.31 42.36 -1.17
N PRO A 62 27.87 41.17 -1.41
CA PRO A 62 27.30 40.21 -2.35
C PRO A 62 25.81 40.03 -2.08
N LEU A 63 25.00 40.01 -3.14
CA LEU A 63 23.59 39.68 -3.00
C LEU A 63 23.51 38.26 -2.43
N THR A 64 23.18 38.13 -1.15
CA THR A 64 22.78 36.85 -0.60
C THR A 64 21.59 36.36 -1.42
N PRO A 65 21.59 35.10 -1.90
CA PRO A 65 20.45 34.56 -2.61
C PRO A 65 19.20 34.82 -1.77
N PRO A 66 18.07 35.26 -2.40
CA PRO A 66 16.87 35.57 -1.68
C PRO A 66 16.54 34.38 -0.76
N PRO A 67 16.19 34.62 0.52
CA PRO A 67 15.72 33.54 1.37
C PRO A 67 14.60 32.82 0.61
N PRO A 68 14.57 31.47 0.65
CA PRO A 68 13.54 30.71 -0.04
C PRO A 68 12.17 31.30 0.33
N PRO A 69 11.25 31.45 -0.65
CA PRO A 69 9.98 32.07 -0.41
C PRO A 69 9.33 31.43 0.82
N PRO A 70 8.78 32.23 1.76
CA PRO A 70 8.07 31.67 2.88
C PRO A 70 7.02 30.70 2.33
N PRO A 71 6.88 29.51 2.94
CA PRO A 71 5.94 28.51 2.47
C PRO A 71 4.57 29.18 2.31
N PRO A 72 3.87 28.91 1.20
CA PRO A 72 2.55 29.49 0.98
C PRO A 72 1.69 29.27 2.23
N PRO A 73 0.90 30.28 2.66
CA PRO A 73 -0.01 30.11 3.77
C PRO A 73 -0.83 28.84 3.52
N PRO A 74 -0.98 27.96 4.53
CA PRO A 74 -1.67 26.70 4.34
C PRO A 74 -3.03 26.97 3.70
N PRO A 75 -3.39 26.23 2.63
CA PRO A 75 -4.70 26.38 2.00
C PRO A 75 -5.78 26.27 3.09
N PRO A 76 -6.87 27.07 2.99
CA PRO A 76 -7.99 26.91 3.91
C PRO A 76 -8.36 25.42 3.95
N PRO A 77 -8.56 24.84 5.15
CA PRO A 77 -8.75 23.41 5.29
C PRO A 77 -9.91 22.99 4.39
N THR A 78 -9.59 22.23 3.33
CA THR A 78 -10.62 21.51 2.58
C THR A 78 -11.28 20.58 3.58
N GLU A 79 -12.51 20.90 3.95
CA GLU A 79 -13.30 20.49 5.12
C GLU A 79 -13.62 18.98 5.22
N ASP A 80 -12.88 18.15 4.49
CA ASP A 80 -13.13 16.72 4.31
C ASP A 80 -11.85 15.85 4.39
N LYS A 81 -10.69 16.43 4.71
CA LYS A 81 -9.43 15.68 4.81
C LYS A 81 -8.95 15.55 6.25
N CYS A 82 -8.59 14.34 6.65
CA CYS A 82 -7.88 14.08 7.90
C CYS A 82 -6.53 14.81 7.92
N GLN A 83 -6.00 15.06 9.12
CA GLN A 83 -4.68 15.67 9.25
C GLN A 83 -3.60 14.74 8.68
N PRO A 84 -2.47 15.26 8.16
CA PRO A 84 -1.35 14.43 7.73
C PRO A 84 -0.88 13.52 8.87
N GLY A 85 -0.92 12.19 8.66
CA GLY A 85 -0.60 11.18 9.67
C GLY A 85 -1.83 10.55 10.34
N GLU A 86 -3.04 11.05 10.08
CA GLU A 86 -4.28 10.37 10.41
C GLU A 86 -4.72 9.45 9.26
N MET A 87 -5.39 8.36 9.62
CA MET A 87 -5.92 7.36 8.70
C MET A 87 -7.39 7.66 8.40
N TYR A 88 -7.77 7.60 7.13
CA TYR A 88 -9.11 7.94 6.66
C TYR A 88 -9.92 6.69 6.32
N SER A 89 -11.15 6.61 6.83
CA SER A 89 -12.12 5.56 6.51
C SER A 89 -13.45 6.16 6.05
N GLU A 90 -14.09 5.55 5.06
CA GLU A 90 -15.39 5.97 4.52
C GLU A 90 -16.32 4.78 4.25
N ILE A 91 -17.59 4.90 4.65
CA ILE A 91 -18.63 3.91 4.33
C ILE A 91 -19.96 4.61 4.04
N THR A 92 -20.80 3.99 3.19
CA THR A 92 -22.19 4.41 2.98
C THR A 92 -23.12 3.27 3.37
N ASN A 93 -24.06 3.51 4.27
CA ASN A 93 -24.95 2.47 4.82
C ASN A 93 -26.42 2.95 4.82
N PRO A 94 -27.43 2.05 4.68
CA PRO A 94 -28.84 2.42 4.73
C PRO A 94 -29.25 2.66 6.18
N THR A 95 -28.97 3.86 6.66
CA THR A 95 -29.39 4.40 7.95
C THR A 95 -29.94 5.80 7.73
N THR A 96 -30.92 6.20 8.54
CA THR A 96 -31.41 7.59 8.59
C THR A 96 -30.71 8.40 9.67
N GLU A 97 -30.08 7.73 10.64
CA GLU A 97 -29.49 8.33 11.83
C GLU A 97 -27.97 8.40 11.74
N CYS A 98 -27.41 9.57 12.10
CA CYS A 98 -25.96 9.79 12.14
C CYS A 98 -25.28 9.19 13.39
N THR A 99 -26.05 8.72 14.37
CA THR A 99 -25.52 8.02 15.56
C THR A 99 -24.76 6.76 15.16
N TRP A 100 -25.26 6.05 14.14
CA TRP A 100 -24.60 4.89 13.58
C TRP A 100 -23.17 5.18 13.09
N CYS A 101 -22.94 6.33 12.43
CA CYS A 101 -21.61 6.72 11.96
C CYS A 101 -20.59 6.84 13.10
N LYS A 102 -21.03 7.33 14.27
CA LYS A 102 -20.15 7.51 15.43
C LYS A 102 -19.69 6.17 15.99
N ASP A 103 -20.60 5.21 16.09
CA ASP A 103 -20.28 3.87 16.61
C ASP A 103 -19.46 3.06 15.60
N TRP A 104 -19.79 3.17 14.31
CA TRP A 104 -18.98 2.58 13.24
C TRP A 104 -17.55 3.15 13.24
N CYS A 105 -17.37 4.47 13.27
CA CYS A 105 -16.04 5.08 13.32
C CYS A 105 -15.22 4.63 14.53
N LYS A 106 -15.84 4.49 15.71
CA LYS A 106 -15.15 3.99 16.91
C LYS A 106 -14.66 2.56 16.72
N ASN A 107 -15.50 1.69 16.17
CA ASN A 107 -15.14 0.29 15.95
C ASN A 107 -14.05 0.16 14.89
N ASP A 108 -14.21 0.85 13.75
CA ASP A 108 -13.25 0.82 12.64
C ASP A 108 -11.87 1.35 13.07
N CYS A 109 -11.82 2.48 13.80
CA CYS A 109 -10.56 2.97 14.35
C CYS A 109 -9.97 2.02 15.39
N SER A 110 -10.79 1.33 16.20
CA SER A 110 -10.30 0.38 17.21
C SER A 110 -9.71 -0.89 16.59
N GLU A 111 -10.29 -1.39 15.51
CA GLU A 111 -9.77 -2.54 14.75
C GLU A 111 -8.39 -2.25 14.12
N GLN A 112 -8.12 -0.98 13.84
CA GLN A 112 -6.85 -0.50 13.28
C GLN A 112 -5.86 -0.03 14.36
N GLU A 113 -6.07 -0.40 15.63
CA GLU A 113 -5.28 0.05 16.79
C GLU A 113 -5.20 1.57 16.97
N GLY A 114 -6.14 2.31 16.37
CA GLY A 114 -6.26 3.75 16.42
C GLY A 114 -7.26 4.25 17.45
N GLU A 115 -7.34 5.58 17.56
CA GLU A 115 -8.38 6.31 18.28
C GLU A 115 -9.09 7.25 17.31
N MET A 116 -10.41 7.28 17.38
CA MET A 116 -11.24 8.14 16.52
C MET A 116 -11.06 9.61 16.91
N VAL A 117 -10.45 10.41 16.03
CA VAL A 117 -10.24 11.85 16.21
C VAL A 117 -11.44 12.64 15.74
N SER A 118 -12.01 12.26 14.60
CA SER A 118 -13.19 12.92 14.05
C SER A 118 -14.11 11.93 13.34
N ASN A 119 -15.40 12.26 13.34
CA ASN A 119 -16.42 11.57 12.56
C ASN A 119 -17.33 12.61 11.89
N LYS A 120 -17.59 12.43 10.59
CA LYS A 120 -18.51 13.26 9.81
C LYS A 120 -19.59 12.37 9.22
N CYS A 121 -20.83 12.82 9.32
CA CYS A 121 -21.99 12.16 8.74
C CYS A 121 -22.57 13.08 7.66
N SER A 122 -22.87 12.53 6.49
CA SER A 122 -23.46 13.27 5.37
C SER A 122 -24.59 12.46 4.73
N LEU A 123 -25.50 13.15 4.04
CA LEU A 123 -26.54 12.48 3.26
C LEU A 123 -25.88 11.69 2.13
N GLY A 124 -26.21 10.41 2.02
CA GLY A 124 -25.75 9.56 0.94
C GLY A 124 -26.54 9.81 -0.37
N PRO A 125 -26.47 8.88 -1.33
CA PRO A 125 -27.16 8.99 -2.61
C PRO A 125 -28.68 9.10 -2.53
N SER A 126 -29.27 8.71 -1.39
CA SER A 126 -30.70 8.89 -1.11
C SER A 126 -30.91 9.28 0.35
N MET A 127 -32.11 9.78 0.67
CA MET A 127 -32.49 10.18 2.04
C MET A 127 -32.41 9.06 3.07
N TYR A 128 -32.34 7.80 2.62
CA TYR A 128 -32.22 6.60 3.45
C TYR A 128 -30.79 6.12 3.66
N PHE A 129 -29.80 6.78 3.04
CA PHE A 129 -28.39 6.45 3.23
C PHE A 129 -27.68 7.58 3.97
N ARG A 130 -26.71 7.20 4.79
CA ARG A 130 -25.70 8.14 5.31
C ARG A 130 -24.33 7.67 4.87
N THR A 131 -23.51 8.64 4.49
CA THR A 131 -22.07 8.46 4.27
C THR A 131 -21.36 8.90 5.53
N CYS A 132 -20.61 7.97 6.13
CA CYS A 132 -19.82 8.18 7.32
C CYS A 132 -18.36 8.28 6.93
N LYS A 133 -17.68 9.33 7.40
CA LYS A 133 -16.25 9.56 7.21
C LYS A 133 -15.57 9.66 8.57
N CYS A 134 -14.47 8.94 8.77
CA CYS A 134 -13.75 8.91 10.03
C CYS A 134 -12.28 9.27 9.80
N CYS A 135 -11.69 9.95 10.79
CA CYS A 135 -10.26 10.11 10.91
C CYS A 135 -9.79 9.40 12.18
N CYS A 136 -8.90 8.43 12.02
CA CYS A 136 -8.29 7.66 13.09
C CYS A 136 -6.85 8.11 13.29
N GLN A 137 -6.46 8.41 14.52
CA GLN A 137 -5.07 8.62 14.88
C GLN A 137 -4.52 7.30 15.42
N GLU A 138 -3.40 6.83 14.89
CA GLU A 138 -2.70 5.70 15.49
C GLU A 138 -2.46 6.02 16.97
N LYS A 139 -2.79 5.10 17.87
CA LYS A 139 -2.39 5.26 19.26
C LYS A 139 -0.88 5.24 19.29
N SER A 140 -0.28 6.42 19.32
CA SER A 140 1.15 6.57 19.53
C SER A 140 1.47 5.75 20.78
N LYS A 141 2.25 4.67 20.61
CA LYS A 141 2.79 3.90 21.73
C LYS A 141 3.24 4.92 22.78
N PRO A 142 2.78 4.80 24.04
CA PRO A 142 3.16 5.74 25.08
C PRO A 142 4.66 5.99 24.98
N SER A 143 5.06 7.22 24.68
CA SER A 143 6.48 7.56 24.71
C SER A 143 6.96 7.22 26.12
N PRO A 144 8.03 6.41 26.25
CA PRO A 144 8.55 6.05 27.55
C PRO A 144 8.83 7.34 28.34
N PRO A 145 8.52 7.36 29.66
CA PRO A 145 8.71 8.56 30.47
C PRO A 145 10.14 9.08 30.34
N PRO A 146 10.35 10.41 30.32
CA PRO A 146 11.67 11.00 30.15
C PRO A 146 12.62 10.44 31.24
N PRO A 147 13.79 9.92 30.86
CA PRO A 147 14.67 9.27 31.80
C PRO A 147 15.22 10.31 32.81
N PRO A 148 15.32 9.96 34.10
CA PRO A 148 16.03 10.77 35.08
C PRO A 148 17.51 10.96 34.68
N PRO A 149 18.16 12.07 35.07
CA PRO A 149 19.54 12.36 34.68
C PRO A 149 20.49 11.23 35.13
N PRO A 150 21.45 10.83 34.27
CA PRO A 150 22.15 9.56 34.44
C PRO A 150 23.28 9.61 35.48
N PRO A 151 23.38 8.62 36.37
CA PRO A 151 24.65 8.07 36.83
C PRO A 151 25.30 7.25 35.70
N ALA A 152 26.62 7.31 35.61
CA ALA A 152 27.44 6.68 34.57
C ALA A 152 27.22 5.15 34.39
N PRO A 153 27.48 4.59 33.19
CA PRO A 153 26.85 3.37 32.70
C PRO A 153 27.61 2.07 33.03
N ILE A 154 26.84 1.02 33.32
CA ILE A 154 27.22 -0.40 33.11
C ILE A 154 25.99 -1.07 32.46
N LYS A 155 25.82 -0.90 31.14
CA LYS A 155 24.74 -1.55 30.37
C LYS A 155 25.23 -2.29 29.11
N ASP A 156 26.54 -2.29 28.85
CA ASP A 156 27.15 -2.86 27.63
C ASP A 156 27.56 -4.34 27.75
N THR A 157 27.18 -5.05 28.83
CA THR A 157 27.72 -6.40 29.08
C THR A 157 26.88 -7.56 28.56
N CYS A 158 25.68 -7.35 28.01
CA CYS A 158 24.99 -8.45 27.31
C CYS A 158 25.58 -8.55 25.89
N VAL A 159 26.59 -9.42 25.75
CA VAL A 159 27.55 -9.46 24.63
C VAL A 159 26.92 -9.84 23.29
N LYS A 160 25.71 -10.42 23.25
CA LYS A 160 25.08 -10.86 22.00
C LYS A 160 23.90 -9.98 21.57
N PRO A 161 23.87 -9.52 20.31
CA PRO A 161 22.68 -8.89 19.73
C PRO A 161 21.46 -9.79 19.90
N GLY A 162 20.46 -9.32 20.65
CA GLY A 162 19.23 -10.06 20.94
C GLY A 162 19.08 -10.52 22.39
N ASP A 163 20.13 -10.44 23.21
CA ASP A 163 20.03 -10.69 24.66
C ASP A 163 19.20 -9.58 25.33
N LYS A 164 18.38 -9.97 26.31
CA LYS A 164 17.62 -9.03 27.14
C LYS A 164 18.27 -8.85 28.50
N TYR A 165 18.44 -7.59 28.92
CA TYR A 165 18.99 -7.23 30.22
C TYR A 165 17.88 -6.97 31.24
N SER A 166 18.01 -7.57 32.43
CA SER A 166 17.18 -7.31 33.60
C SER A 166 18.06 -6.98 34.81
N GLU A 167 17.62 -6.06 35.68
CA GLU A 167 18.30 -5.71 36.93
C GLU A 167 17.31 -5.67 38.10
N SER A 168 17.74 -6.14 39.27
CA SER A 168 16.98 -6.04 40.51
C SER A 168 17.90 -5.96 41.73
N THR A 169 17.38 -5.45 42.85
CA THR A 169 18.14 -5.29 44.09
C THR A 169 17.40 -5.95 45.25
N TYR A 170 18.10 -6.80 46.01
CA TYR A 170 17.54 -7.57 47.11
C TYR A 170 18.25 -7.31 48.43
N ALA A 171 17.47 -7.33 49.51
CA ALA A 171 17.94 -7.34 50.88
C ALA A 171 18.36 -8.77 51.28
N THR A 172 19.50 -9.21 50.76
CA THR A 172 20.06 -10.54 51.04
C THR A 172 21.56 -10.46 51.26
N SER A 173 22.09 -11.36 52.09
CA SER A 173 23.54 -11.48 52.29
C SER A 173 24.21 -12.36 51.22
N ASN A 174 23.46 -13.12 50.43
CA ASN A 174 24.00 -14.10 49.49
C ASN A 174 23.65 -13.76 48.03
N CYS A 175 24.46 -14.25 47.09
CA CYS A 175 24.19 -14.11 45.65
C CYS A 175 23.33 -15.25 45.08
N ASN A 176 22.97 -16.25 45.88
CA ASN A 176 22.16 -17.38 45.43
C ASN A 176 20.73 -16.94 45.11
N ASP A 177 20.24 -15.89 45.77
CA ASP A 177 18.94 -15.31 45.45
C ASP A 177 18.94 -14.65 44.06
N CYS A 178 20.08 -14.09 43.62
CA CYS A 178 20.23 -13.59 42.25
C CYS A 178 20.09 -14.71 41.21
N ASP A 179 20.62 -15.91 41.50
CA ASP A 179 20.54 -17.04 40.58
C ASP A 179 19.10 -17.49 40.34
N ASN A 180 18.35 -17.64 41.42
CA ASN A 180 16.95 -18.04 41.35
C ASN A 180 16.10 -16.96 40.69
N TRP A 181 16.40 -15.70 40.96
CA TRP A 181 15.74 -14.59 40.31
C TRP A 181 16.03 -14.54 38.80
N CYS A 182 17.30 -14.61 38.37
CA CYS A 182 17.66 -14.64 36.95
C CYS A 182 16.95 -15.79 36.22
N LYS A 183 16.94 -17.00 36.82
CA LYS A 183 16.27 -18.16 36.22
C LYS A 183 14.78 -17.93 36.04
N ASN A 184 14.11 -17.40 37.07
CA ASN A 184 12.68 -17.13 37.00
C ASN A 184 12.36 -16.01 35.99
N ASP A 185 13.16 -14.95 35.98
CA ASP A 185 12.95 -13.81 35.08
C ASP A 185 13.18 -14.20 33.61
N CYS A 186 14.27 -14.91 33.31
CA CYS A 186 14.51 -15.39 31.94
C CYS A 186 13.45 -16.41 31.50
N SER A 187 13.00 -17.29 32.40
CA SER A 187 11.95 -18.27 32.10
C SER A 187 10.61 -17.61 31.75
N LYS A 188 10.22 -16.54 32.47
CA LYS A 188 9.02 -15.73 32.13
C LYS A 188 9.12 -15.09 30.74
N GLN A 189 10.34 -14.84 30.27
CA GLN A 189 10.61 -14.29 28.94
C GLN A 189 10.76 -15.36 27.85
N GLY A 190 10.61 -16.65 28.20
CA GLY A 190 10.89 -17.77 27.29
C GLY A 190 12.35 -17.83 26.86
N ALA A 191 13.26 -17.45 27.75
CA ALA A 191 14.69 -17.34 27.53
C ALA A 191 15.47 -18.12 28.59
N GLU A 192 16.73 -18.42 28.30
CA GLU A 192 17.66 -19.04 29.26
C GLU A 192 18.63 -17.98 29.79
N VAL A 193 19.12 -18.17 31.02
CA VAL A 193 20.12 -17.26 31.61
C VAL A 193 21.42 -17.41 30.84
N ALA A 194 21.84 -16.37 30.12
CA ALA A 194 23.09 -16.32 29.38
C ALA A 194 24.26 -15.87 30.26
N ASP A 195 24.04 -14.83 31.05
CA ASP A 195 25.02 -14.32 32.00
C ASP A 195 24.34 -13.73 33.23
N LYS A 196 25.07 -13.68 34.35
CA LYS A 196 24.58 -13.08 35.60
C LYS A 196 25.73 -12.47 36.38
N LYS A 197 25.45 -11.33 37.00
CA LYS A 197 26.40 -10.64 37.87
C LYS A 197 25.71 -10.22 39.16
N CYS A 198 26.34 -10.56 40.28
CA CYS A 198 25.92 -10.15 41.61
C CYS A 198 26.96 -9.16 42.16
N SER A 199 26.51 -7.96 42.50
CA SER A 199 27.36 -6.90 43.04
C SER A 199 26.82 -6.40 44.37
N VAL A 200 27.70 -5.97 45.28
CA VAL A 200 27.31 -5.28 46.51
C VAL A 200 27.31 -3.77 46.22
N PRO A 201 26.14 -3.11 46.03
CA PRO A 201 26.12 -1.66 45.95
C PRO A 201 26.58 -1.08 47.29
N GLY A 202 27.41 -0.04 47.25
CA GLY A 202 28.27 0.41 48.36
C GLY A 202 27.66 0.46 49.77
N GLN A 203 28.55 0.30 50.76
CA GLN A 203 28.38 0.32 52.23
C GLN A 203 27.33 -0.60 52.86
N SER A 204 26.37 -1.14 52.11
CA SER A 204 25.33 -2.02 52.66
C SER A 204 25.74 -3.48 52.53
N SER A 205 26.22 -4.08 53.62
CA SER A 205 26.62 -5.49 53.67
C SER A 205 25.48 -6.47 53.36
N TRP A 206 24.23 -6.03 53.44
CA TRP A 206 23.00 -6.82 53.25
C TRP A 206 22.25 -6.53 51.94
N LEU A 207 22.75 -5.63 51.08
CA LEU A 207 22.12 -5.35 49.79
C LEU A 207 22.92 -6.02 48.67
N ARG A 208 22.23 -6.68 47.74
CA ARG A 208 22.82 -7.25 46.52
C ARG A 208 22.08 -6.74 45.32
N ARG A 209 22.83 -6.28 44.33
CA ARG A 209 22.36 -5.94 42.98
C ARG A 209 22.59 -7.14 42.09
N CYS A 210 21.53 -7.64 41.48
CA CYS A 210 21.54 -8.74 40.53
C CYS A 210 21.32 -8.18 39.13
N GLU A 211 22.23 -8.48 38.22
CA GLU A 211 22.17 -8.15 36.80
C GLU A 211 22.09 -9.48 36.03
N CYS A 212 21.11 -9.65 35.14
CA CYS A 212 20.92 -10.87 34.36
C CYS A 212 20.81 -10.56 32.87
N CYS A 213 21.50 -11.33 32.04
CA CYS A 213 21.31 -11.36 30.60
C CYS A 213 20.54 -12.64 30.24
N CYS A 214 19.41 -12.51 29.57
CA CYS A 214 18.59 -13.62 29.11
C CYS A 214 18.76 -13.81 27.60
N ASN A 215 19.22 -14.98 27.18
CA ASN A 215 19.33 -15.35 25.77
C ASN A 215 18.07 -16.12 25.37
N LYS A 216 17.32 -15.58 24.42
CA LYS A 216 16.20 -16.32 23.85
C LYS A 216 16.78 -17.44 22.98
N PRO A 217 16.41 -18.72 23.19
CA PRO A 217 16.86 -19.78 22.29
C PRO A 217 16.55 -19.31 20.87
N SER A 218 17.59 -19.24 20.04
CA SER A 218 17.42 -18.88 18.64
C SER A 218 16.34 -19.82 18.12
N PRO A 219 15.24 -19.30 17.54
CA PRO A 219 14.25 -20.18 16.93
C PRO A 219 15.03 -21.14 16.03
N PRO A 220 14.71 -22.45 16.05
CA PRO A 220 15.37 -23.40 15.15
C PRO A 220 15.38 -22.76 13.76
N PRO A 221 16.54 -22.76 13.07
CA PRO A 221 16.65 -22.08 11.79
C PRO A 221 15.43 -22.46 10.98
N PRO A 222 14.65 -21.46 10.50
CA PRO A 222 13.43 -21.77 9.78
C PRO A 222 13.80 -22.79 8.71
N PRO A 223 13.04 -23.91 8.62
CA PRO A 223 13.34 -24.91 7.61
C PRO A 223 13.54 -24.16 6.30
N SER A 224 14.69 -24.37 5.66
CA SER A 224 15.07 -23.62 4.45
C SER A 224 13.84 -23.55 3.56
N PRO A 225 13.45 -22.35 3.10
CA PRO A 225 12.24 -22.19 2.30
C PRO A 225 12.26 -23.27 1.22
N PRO A 226 11.20 -24.09 1.10
CA PRO A 226 11.14 -25.08 0.04
C PRO A 226 11.46 -24.35 -1.26
N ALA A 227 12.41 -24.88 -2.03
CA ALA A 227 12.85 -24.25 -3.27
C ALA A 227 11.63 -23.85 -4.13
N PRO A 228 11.72 -22.76 -4.91
CA PRO A 228 10.65 -22.37 -5.83
C PRO A 228 10.28 -23.55 -6.73
N ILE A 229 8.98 -23.86 -6.89
CA ILE A 229 8.56 -24.97 -7.79
C ILE A 229 9.03 -24.74 -9.22
N LYS A 230 9.25 -23.48 -9.59
CA LYS A 230 9.79 -23.11 -10.90
C LYS A 230 11.06 -23.89 -11.26
N ASP A 231 11.92 -24.19 -10.28
CA ASP A 231 13.16 -24.95 -10.48
C ASP A 231 12.96 -26.48 -10.43
N ALA A 232 11.76 -26.95 -10.04
CA ALA A 232 11.38 -28.36 -10.03
C ALA A 232 10.64 -28.78 -11.32
N CYS A 233 10.04 -27.83 -12.05
CA CYS A 233 9.40 -28.05 -13.35
C CYS A 233 10.39 -28.17 -14.52
N VAL A 234 11.38 -29.08 -14.41
CA VAL A 234 12.52 -29.13 -15.34
C VAL A 234 12.35 -30.18 -16.45
N LYS A 235 11.31 -31.03 -16.41
CA LYS A 235 11.19 -32.04 -17.47
C LYS A 235 10.84 -31.34 -18.80
N PRO A 236 11.56 -31.64 -19.89
CA PRO A 236 11.22 -31.10 -21.21
C PRO A 236 9.76 -31.41 -21.56
N GLY A 237 8.93 -30.37 -21.66
CA GLY A 237 7.50 -30.50 -21.94
C GLY A 237 6.57 -30.13 -20.77
N ASP A 238 7.10 -29.97 -19.56
CA ASP A 238 6.33 -29.45 -18.42
C ASP A 238 6.05 -27.95 -18.61
N SER A 239 4.89 -27.48 -18.13
CA SER A 239 4.54 -26.06 -18.05
C SER A 239 4.33 -25.64 -16.60
N TYR A 240 4.82 -24.44 -16.27
CA TYR A 240 4.66 -23.82 -14.97
C TYR A 240 3.61 -22.71 -15.05
N THR A 241 2.65 -22.72 -14.13
CA THR A 241 1.70 -21.63 -13.95
C THR A 241 1.63 -21.18 -12.50
N GLU A 242 1.34 -19.91 -12.28
CA GLU A 242 1.24 -19.31 -10.94
C GLU A 242 0.07 -18.33 -10.89
N THR A 243 -0.62 -18.29 -9.75
CA THR A 243 -1.64 -17.28 -9.46
C THR A 243 -1.71 -16.96 -7.98
N THR A 244 -2.43 -15.90 -7.61
CA THR A 244 -2.71 -15.54 -6.22
C THR A 244 -4.21 -15.39 -6.02
N TYR A 245 -4.75 -16.08 -5.02
CA TYR A 245 -6.17 -16.07 -4.67
C TYR A 245 -6.44 -15.44 -3.31
N ALA A 246 -7.56 -14.73 -3.24
CA ALA A 246 -8.19 -14.24 -2.02
C ALA A 246 -8.92 -15.38 -1.28
N THR A 247 -8.18 -16.39 -0.86
CA THR A 247 -8.70 -17.54 -0.10
C THR A 247 -7.80 -17.83 1.09
N SER A 248 -8.36 -18.38 2.16
CA SER A 248 -7.58 -18.95 3.26
C SER A 248 -7.24 -20.43 3.05
N ASN A 249 -7.81 -21.07 2.01
CA ASN A 249 -7.79 -22.52 1.83
C ASN A 249 -6.91 -22.94 0.64
N CYS A 250 -5.92 -23.80 0.90
CA CYS A 250 -5.06 -24.36 -0.15
C CYS A 250 -5.78 -25.36 -1.08
N ASN A 251 -6.96 -25.87 -0.69
CA ASN A 251 -7.77 -26.72 -1.58
C ASN A 251 -8.25 -25.97 -2.82
N ASP A 252 -8.33 -24.64 -2.77
CA ASP A 252 -8.67 -23.83 -3.94
C ASP A 252 -7.51 -23.81 -4.95
N CYS A 253 -6.26 -23.81 -4.47
CA CYS A 253 -5.09 -24.02 -5.32
C CYS A 253 -5.15 -25.38 -6.03
N ASP A 254 -5.54 -26.44 -5.32
CA ASP A 254 -5.66 -27.78 -5.89
C ASP A 254 -6.64 -27.83 -7.07
N ASN A 255 -7.81 -27.25 -6.88
CA ASN A 255 -8.85 -27.20 -7.89
C ASN A 255 -8.44 -26.33 -9.07
N TRP A 256 -7.80 -25.19 -8.79
CA TRP A 256 -7.25 -24.32 -9.81
C TRP A 256 -6.21 -25.04 -10.66
N CYS A 257 -5.23 -25.68 -10.04
CA CYS A 257 -4.18 -26.42 -10.73
C CYS A 257 -4.73 -27.54 -11.61
N LYS A 258 -5.69 -28.32 -11.10
CA LYS A 258 -6.36 -29.36 -11.89
C LYS A 258 -7.03 -28.78 -13.12
N ASN A 259 -7.76 -27.67 -12.97
CA ASN A 259 -8.44 -27.01 -14.06
C ASN A 259 -7.45 -26.44 -15.09
N ASP A 260 -6.40 -25.78 -14.61
CA ASP A 260 -5.40 -25.13 -15.46
C ASP A 260 -4.56 -26.14 -16.25
N CYS A 261 -4.07 -27.21 -15.61
CA CYS A 261 -3.38 -28.29 -16.31
C CYS A 261 -4.31 -29.02 -17.29
N SER A 262 -5.58 -29.25 -16.92
CA SER A 262 -6.55 -29.89 -17.82
C SER A 262 -6.81 -29.08 -19.08
N LYS A 263 -6.90 -27.73 -18.97
CA LYS A 263 -7.02 -26.83 -20.14
C LYS A 263 -5.82 -26.92 -21.07
N GLN A 264 -4.65 -27.29 -20.55
CA GLN A 264 -3.42 -27.49 -21.32
C GLN A 264 -3.27 -28.92 -21.88
N GLY A 265 -4.25 -29.80 -21.64
CA GLY A 265 -4.14 -31.22 -21.97
C GLY A 265 -3.04 -31.94 -21.16
N ALA A 266 -2.76 -31.45 -19.96
CA ALA A 266 -1.71 -31.91 -19.07
C ALA A 266 -2.31 -32.38 -17.74
N GLU A 267 -1.53 -33.13 -16.97
CA GLU A 267 -1.87 -33.54 -15.60
C GLU A 267 -1.03 -32.76 -14.60
N VAL A 268 -1.56 -32.52 -13.40
CA VAL A 268 -0.82 -31.85 -12.32
C VAL A 268 0.31 -32.77 -11.87
N ALA A 269 1.55 -32.36 -12.13
CA ALA A 269 2.75 -33.08 -11.72
C ALA A 269 3.19 -32.68 -10.30
N ASP A 270 3.10 -31.39 -9.98
CA ASP A 270 3.40 -30.85 -8.66
C ASP A 270 2.64 -29.56 -8.40
N LYS A 271 2.46 -29.20 -7.12
CA LYS A 271 1.72 -28.03 -6.67
C LYS A 271 2.24 -27.49 -5.34
N LYS A 272 2.28 -26.16 -5.20
CA LYS A 272 2.58 -25.45 -3.95
C LYS A 272 1.50 -24.46 -3.64
N CYS A 273 1.12 -24.42 -2.37
CA CYS A 273 0.32 -23.36 -1.80
C CYS A 273 1.17 -22.64 -0.77
N SER A 274 1.38 -21.33 -0.94
CA SER A 274 2.18 -20.50 -0.03
C SER A 274 1.35 -19.30 0.44
N VAL A 275 1.61 -18.78 1.63
CA VAL A 275 1.04 -17.51 2.11
C VAL A 275 2.00 -16.39 1.74
N PRO A 276 1.68 -15.51 0.77
CA PRO A 276 2.52 -14.36 0.48
C PRO A 276 2.37 -13.32 1.59
N GLY A 277 3.46 -13.04 2.31
CA GLY A 277 3.49 -12.00 3.36
C GLY A 277 2.75 -12.38 4.65
N GLN A 278 2.12 -11.40 5.30
CA GLN A 278 1.37 -11.56 6.56
C GLN A 278 -0.15 -11.71 6.36
N SER A 279 -0.62 -11.80 5.12
CA SER A 279 -2.06 -11.84 4.82
C SER A 279 -2.66 -13.21 5.12
N SER A 280 -3.57 -13.27 6.09
CA SER A 280 -4.25 -14.51 6.49
C SER A 280 -5.14 -15.11 5.39
N TRP A 281 -5.59 -14.29 4.43
CA TRP A 281 -6.57 -14.64 3.39
C TRP A 281 -6.02 -14.62 1.96
N LEU A 282 -4.71 -14.44 1.75
CA LEU A 282 -4.10 -14.59 0.43
C LEU A 282 -3.32 -15.90 0.35
N ARG A 283 -3.45 -16.62 -0.77
CA ARG A 283 -2.64 -17.79 -1.10
C ARG A 283 -2.05 -17.63 -2.48
N ARG A 284 -0.75 -17.84 -2.60
CA ARG A 284 -0.03 -18.01 -3.87
C ARG A 284 -0.06 -19.49 -4.22
N CYS A 285 -0.61 -19.81 -5.38
CA CYS A 285 -0.67 -21.16 -5.92
C CYS A 285 0.35 -21.27 -7.07
N GLU A 286 1.29 -22.20 -6.95
CA GLU A 286 2.28 -22.52 -7.98
C GLU A 286 1.97 -23.94 -8.48
N CYS A 287 1.90 -24.14 -9.79
CA CYS A 287 1.60 -25.46 -10.36
C CYS A 287 2.47 -25.85 -11.54
N CYS A 288 2.78 -27.14 -11.54
CA CYS A 288 3.55 -27.81 -12.56
C CYS A 288 2.65 -28.77 -13.30
N CYS A 289 2.46 -28.56 -14.61
CA CYS A 289 1.63 -29.40 -15.45
C CYS A 289 2.54 -30.25 -16.36
N ASN A 290 2.45 -31.58 -16.23
CA ASN A 290 3.15 -32.50 -17.11
C ASN A 290 2.26 -32.84 -18.31
N LYS A 291 2.69 -32.43 -19.50
CA LYS A 291 2.07 -32.90 -20.74
C LYS A 291 2.43 -34.37 -20.89
N ASN A 292 1.51 -35.26 -20.53
CA ASN A 292 1.60 -36.65 -20.91
C ASN A 292 1.68 -36.72 -22.44
N VAL A 293 2.90 -36.84 -22.96
CA VAL A 293 3.14 -37.18 -24.36
C VAL A 293 2.64 -38.61 -24.51
N LYS A 294 1.34 -38.76 -24.78
CA LYS A 294 0.74 -40.03 -25.14
C LYS A 294 1.58 -40.58 -26.30
N PRO A 295 2.18 -41.78 -26.20
CA PRO A 295 2.94 -42.37 -27.30
C PRO A 295 2.08 -42.33 -28.55
N SER A 296 2.64 -41.78 -29.63
CA SER A 296 1.96 -41.56 -30.89
C SER A 296 1.23 -42.82 -31.34
N SER A 297 -0.09 -42.81 -31.26
CA SER A 297 -0.94 -43.85 -31.85
C SER A 297 -0.75 -43.84 -33.38
N PRO A 298 -0.95 -44.98 -34.07
CA PRO A 298 -0.87 -45.07 -35.54
C PRO A 298 -1.88 -44.13 -36.25
N PRO A 299 -1.72 -43.88 -37.57
CA PRO A 299 -2.40 -42.81 -38.30
C PRO A 299 -3.93 -42.89 -38.17
N PRO A 300 -4.63 -41.75 -38.01
CA PRO A 300 -6.06 -41.76 -37.78
C PRO A 300 -6.83 -42.13 -39.06
N SER A 301 -7.75 -43.07 -38.89
CA SER A 301 -8.92 -43.25 -39.74
C SER A 301 -9.76 -41.96 -39.80
N PRO A 302 -10.61 -41.77 -40.83
CA PRO A 302 -11.30 -40.51 -41.11
C PRO A 302 -12.13 -40.01 -39.92
N PRO A 303 -12.18 -38.69 -39.66
CA PRO A 303 -12.83 -38.14 -38.48
C PRO A 303 -14.35 -38.32 -38.54
N THR A 304 -14.88 -38.93 -37.49
CA THR A 304 -16.29 -38.85 -37.13
C THR A 304 -16.63 -37.41 -36.74
N PRO A 305 -17.66 -36.78 -37.33
CA PRO A 305 -17.96 -35.37 -37.09
C PRO A 305 -18.34 -35.11 -35.62
N SER A 306 -17.64 -34.13 -35.02
CA SER A 306 -17.95 -33.62 -33.69
C SER A 306 -19.27 -32.87 -33.71
N ARG A 307 -20.25 -33.31 -32.92
CA ARG A 307 -21.63 -32.78 -32.84
C ARG A 307 -21.74 -31.41 -32.15
N ASP A 308 -20.64 -30.68 -32.02
CA ASP A 308 -20.55 -29.49 -31.17
C ASP A 308 -20.59 -28.15 -31.89
N THR A 309 -20.57 -28.16 -33.22
CA THR A 309 -20.68 -26.97 -34.05
C THR A 309 -22.12 -26.79 -34.52
N CYS A 310 -22.57 -25.54 -34.68
CA CYS A 310 -23.82 -25.26 -35.38
C CYS A 310 -23.59 -25.61 -36.86
N ASP A 311 -23.68 -26.91 -37.17
CA ASP A 311 -23.08 -27.50 -38.37
C ASP A 311 -23.89 -27.23 -39.65
N LYS A 312 -25.09 -26.65 -39.53
CA LYS A 312 -25.88 -26.33 -40.72
C LYS A 312 -25.44 -24.97 -41.27
N PRO A 313 -25.06 -24.89 -42.55
CA PRO A 313 -24.83 -23.62 -43.22
C PRO A 313 -26.05 -22.72 -43.06
N GLY A 314 -25.89 -21.57 -42.40
CA GLY A 314 -26.96 -20.63 -42.09
C GLY A 314 -27.38 -20.58 -40.61
N ASP A 315 -26.88 -21.49 -39.76
CA ASP A 315 -27.08 -21.36 -38.31
C ASP A 315 -26.17 -20.24 -37.75
N ILE A 316 -26.73 -19.39 -36.89
CA ILE A 316 -26.02 -18.32 -36.17
C ILE A 316 -25.79 -18.79 -34.73
N SER A 317 -24.57 -18.65 -34.22
CA SER A 317 -24.24 -18.99 -32.84
C SER A 317 -24.12 -17.73 -31.97
N THR A 318 -24.82 -17.69 -30.85
CA THR A 318 -24.71 -16.63 -29.83
C THR A 318 -24.29 -17.20 -28.48
N GLU A 319 -23.56 -16.43 -27.68
CA GLU A 319 -23.05 -16.84 -26.37
C GLU A 319 -23.13 -15.69 -25.37
N THR A 320 -23.61 -15.98 -24.16
CA THR A 320 -23.65 -15.02 -23.05
C THR A 320 -23.37 -15.69 -21.70
N THR A 321 -23.14 -14.89 -20.65
CA THR A 321 -23.06 -15.36 -19.27
C THR A 321 -24.17 -14.71 -18.45
N ILE A 322 -25.00 -15.54 -17.81
CA ILE A 322 -26.11 -15.10 -16.95
C ILE A 322 -25.74 -15.38 -15.50
N ILE A 323 -25.99 -14.41 -14.62
CA ILE A 323 -25.88 -14.58 -13.17
C ILE A 323 -27.13 -15.34 -12.67
N SER A 324 -27.14 -16.64 -12.92
CA SER A 324 -28.12 -17.58 -12.42
C SER A 324 -27.44 -18.92 -12.19
N SER A 325 -27.95 -19.72 -11.26
CA SER A 325 -27.55 -21.11 -11.09
C SER A 325 -28.38 -22.08 -11.95
N ASP A 326 -29.50 -21.62 -12.53
CA ASP A 326 -30.44 -22.42 -13.30
C ASP A 326 -30.18 -22.33 -14.81
N CYS A 327 -30.00 -23.48 -15.46
CA CYS A 327 -29.86 -23.60 -16.90
C CYS A 327 -31.15 -23.32 -17.67
N ASN A 328 -32.33 -23.34 -17.01
CA ASN A 328 -33.58 -22.93 -17.64
C ASN A 328 -33.52 -21.46 -18.10
N ASN A 329 -32.76 -20.61 -17.41
CA ASN A 329 -32.58 -19.22 -17.82
C ASN A 329 -31.81 -19.10 -19.14
N CYS A 330 -30.88 -20.04 -19.42
CA CYS A 330 -30.24 -20.10 -20.73
C CYS A 330 -31.23 -20.46 -21.84
N LYS A 331 -32.23 -21.28 -21.55
CA LYS A 331 -33.27 -21.65 -22.52
C LYS A 331 -34.12 -20.43 -22.89
N THR A 332 -34.66 -19.73 -21.89
CA THR A 332 -35.46 -18.51 -22.11
C THR A 332 -34.64 -17.46 -22.85
N TRP A 333 -33.38 -17.24 -22.44
CA TRP A 333 -32.50 -16.33 -23.16
C TRP A 333 -32.27 -16.74 -24.61
N CYS A 334 -32.03 -18.02 -24.90
CA CYS A 334 -31.92 -18.49 -26.29
C CYS A 334 -33.19 -18.26 -27.10
N GLU A 335 -34.36 -18.49 -26.51
CA GLU A 335 -35.65 -18.29 -27.18
C GLU A 335 -35.87 -16.83 -27.53
N ASP A 336 -35.55 -15.91 -26.61
CA ASP A 336 -35.63 -14.46 -26.83
C ASP A 336 -34.62 -14.01 -27.90
N ASP A 337 -33.35 -14.39 -27.76
CA ASP A 337 -32.25 -13.97 -28.66
C ASP A 337 -32.43 -14.51 -30.09
N CYS A 338 -32.82 -15.79 -30.24
CA CYS A 338 -33.12 -16.34 -31.56
C CYS A 338 -34.38 -15.70 -32.17
N SER A 339 -35.39 -15.35 -31.36
CA SER A 339 -36.61 -14.68 -31.84
C SER A 339 -36.31 -13.27 -32.37
N GLU A 340 -35.44 -12.51 -31.70
CA GLU A 340 -34.97 -11.20 -32.18
C GLU A 340 -34.23 -11.29 -33.52
N LEU A 341 -33.49 -12.39 -33.73
CA LEU A 341 -32.82 -12.70 -35.00
C LEU A 341 -33.77 -13.25 -36.08
N GLY A 342 -35.07 -13.40 -35.79
CA GLY A 342 -36.05 -14.02 -36.69
C GLY A 342 -35.80 -15.52 -36.93
N GLY A 343 -35.02 -16.15 -36.06
CA GLY A 343 -34.68 -17.57 -36.09
C GLY A 343 -35.44 -18.40 -35.05
N VAL A 344 -35.17 -19.71 -35.05
CA VAL A 344 -35.67 -20.63 -34.03
C VAL A 344 -34.47 -21.32 -33.39
N VAL A 345 -34.52 -21.51 -32.07
CA VAL A 345 -33.49 -22.24 -31.32
C VAL A 345 -33.37 -23.67 -31.84
N VAL A 346 -32.21 -24.02 -32.39
CA VAL A 346 -31.85 -25.38 -32.84
C VAL A 346 -31.27 -26.18 -31.69
N SER A 347 -30.43 -25.52 -30.90
CA SER A 347 -29.81 -26.10 -29.72
C SER A 347 -29.45 -25.02 -28.73
N ASN A 348 -29.62 -25.32 -27.45
CA ASN A 348 -29.11 -24.52 -26.34
C ASN A 348 -28.13 -25.38 -25.52
N LYS A 349 -27.01 -24.79 -25.14
CA LYS A 349 -26.03 -25.40 -24.23
C LYS A 349 -25.86 -24.49 -23.02
N CYS A 350 -25.88 -25.11 -21.85
CA CYS A 350 -25.64 -24.45 -20.58
C CYS A 350 -24.42 -25.09 -19.93
N SER A 351 -23.48 -24.26 -19.50
CA SER A 351 -22.27 -24.68 -18.79
C SER A 351 -22.04 -23.80 -17.57
N ILE A 352 -21.35 -24.33 -16.55
CA ILE A 352 -21.00 -23.54 -15.36
C ILE A 352 -20.02 -22.44 -15.78
N GLY A 353 -20.34 -21.20 -15.43
CA GLY A 353 -19.52 -20.03 -15.74
C GLY A 353 -18.33 -19.88 -14.78
N GLU A 354 -17.82 -18.66 -14.66
CA GLU A 354 -16.69 -18.33 -13.77
C GLU A 354 -17.02 -18.43 -12.27
N SER A 355 -18.31 -18.55 -11.95
CA SER A 355 -18.84 -18.69 -10.60
C SER A 355 -19.90 -19.79 -10.55
N THR A 356 -20.08 -20.41 -9.38
CA THR A 356 -21.17 -21.38 -9.14
C THR A 356 -22.55 -20.78 -9.36
N PHE A 357 -22.66 -19.44 -9.27
CA PHE A 357 -23.87 -18.64 -9.49
C PHE A 357 -23.96 -18.05 -10.90
N ALA A 358 -23.03 -18.41 -11.79
CA ALA A 358 -23.05 -18.00 -13.19
C ALA A 358 -23.21 -19.23 -14.11
N ARG A 359 -23.96 -19.06 -15.19
CA ARG A 359 -24.04 -20.02 -16.30
C ARG A 359 -23.64 -19.33 -17.59
N ARG A 360 -22.80 -20.01 -18.36
CA ARG A 360 -22.44 -19.65 -19.74
C ARG A 360 -23.40 -20.37 -20.68
N CYS A 361 -24.20 -19.59 -21.38
CA CYS A 361 -25.26 -20.02 -22.28
C CYS A 361 -24.77 -19.88 -23.72
N LYS A 362 -24.91 -20.94 -24.53
CA LYS A 362 -24.58 -20.91 -25.96
C LYS A 362 -25.79 -21.39 -26.76
N CYS A 363 -26.26 -20.60 -27.72
CA CYS A 363 -27.42 -20.90 -28.55
C CYS A 363 -27.00 -21.05 -30.01
N CYS A 364 -27.61 -21.99 -30.73
CA CYS A 364 -27.59 -22.05 -32.18
C CYS A 364 -28.99 -21.68 -32.67
N CYS A 365 -29.11 -20.61 -33.44
CA CYS A 365 -30.35 -20.16 -34.06
C CYS A 365 -30.35 -20.55 -35.54
N ASN A 366 -31.38 -21.24 -36.02
CA ASN A 366 -31.56 -21.47 -37.46
C ASN A 366 -32.33 -20.28 -38.02
N GLU A 367 -31.73 -19.62 -39.01
CA GLU A 367 -32.36 -18.53 -39.72
C GLU A 367 -33.63 -19.06 -40.40
N ASN A 368 -34.80 -18.59 -39.97
CA ASN A 368 -36.05 -19.08 -40.52
C ASN A 368 -36.17 -18.52 -41.96
N SER A 369 -35.99 -19.39 -42.95
CA SER A 369 -35.93 -19.06 -44.39
C SER A 369 -37.15 -18.26 -44.92
N MET A 370 -38.22 -18.12 -44.14
CA MET A 370 -39.39 -17.32 -44.46
C MET A 370 -39.13 -15.80 -44.45
N LEU A 371 -38.18 -15.30 -43.65
CA LEU A 371 -37.89 -13.85 -43.60
C LEU A 371 -37.07 -13.39 -44.81
N LYS A 372 -36.09 -14.19 -45.26
CA LYS A 372 -35.31 -13.91 -46.48
C LYS A 372 -36.19 -13.80 -47.73
N LEU A 373 -37.29 -14.55 -47.82
CA LEU A 373 -38.18 -14.49 -48.99
C LEU A 373 -38.98 -13.18 -49.07
N ASN A 374 -39.29 -12.56 -47.93
CA ASN A 374 -40.03 -11.30 -47.90
C ASN A 374 -39.10 -10.09 -48.11
N THR A 375 -37.91 -10.09 -47.51
CA THR A 375 -36.95 -8.99 -47.71
C THR A 375 -36.41 -8.95 -49.16
N VAL A 376 -36.22 -10.11 -49.80
CA VAL A 376 -35.84 -10.17 -51.22
C VAL A 376 -37.01 -9.79 -52.14
N LYS A 377 -38.26 -10.13 -51.80
CA LYS A 377 -39.44 -9.67 -52.55
C LYS A 377 -39.66 -8.16 -52.45
N ASP A 378 -39.38 -7.56 -51.30
CA ASP A 378 -39.52 -6.12 -51.10
C ASP A 378 -38.37 -5.32 -51.73
N LEU A 379 -37.12 -5.83 -51.71
CA LEU A 379 -36.02 -5.25 -52.50
C LEU A 379 -36.22 -5.40 -54.01
N ALA A 380 -36.80 -6.52 -54.48
CA ALA A 380 -37.13 -6.69 -55.90
C ALA A 380 -38.26 -5.77 -56.37
N ARG A 381 -39.17 -5.36 -55.47
CA ARG A 381 -40.20 -4.35 -55.78
C ARG A 381 -39.66 -2.93 -55.80
N LEU A 382 -38.63 -2.62 -55.01
CA LEU A 382 -37.99 -1.30 -54.97
C LEU A 382 -37.05 -1.03 -56.16
N ASN A 383 -36.52 -2.08 -56.81
CA ASN A 383 -35.67 -1.94 -58.00
C ASN A 383 -36.45 -2.08 -59.34
N ALA A 384 -37.77 -2.26 -59.29
CA ALA A 384 -38.64 -2.40 -60.47
C ALA A 384 -39.47 -1.13 -60.76
N HIS A 385 -39.20 -0.04 -60.05
CA HIS A 385 -39.65 1.33 -60.34
C HIS A 385 -38.40 2.20 -60.55
#